data_AF-A0A2V7CMV8-F1
#
_entry.id   AF-A0A2V7CMV8-F1
#
_cell.length_a   1.000
_cell.length_b   1.000
_cell.length_c   1.000
_cell.angle_alpha   90.00
_cell.angle_beta   90.00
_cell.angle_gamma   90.00
#
_symmetry.space_group_name_H-M   'P 1'
#
loop_
_entity.id
_entity.type
_entity.pdbx_description
1 polymer ?
#
loop_
_entity_poly.entity_id
_entity_poly.type
_entity_poly.pdbx_seq_one_letter_code
_entity_poly.pdbx_strand_id
1 'polypeptide(L)' 'MKNRATIGFTSLFNSAGNPAVSVPLAWSRSGLPIGVQFAARFGDEATLFRLGAQLEGAQPWFARRPPAAS' A
#
# COMPACT_ATOMS: atom_id res chain seq x y z
N MET A 1 -25.01 -3.32 6.82
CA MET A 1 -23.98 -4.38 6.75
C MET A 1 -22.71 -3.74 6.19
N LYS A 2 -21.70 -3.42 7.01
CA LYS A 2 -20.46 -2.79 6.51
C LYS A 2 -19.68 -3.82 5.69
N ASN A 3 -19.36 -3.46 4.44
CA ASN A 3 -18.74 -4.33 3.44
C ASN A 3 -17.38 -4.85 3.94
N ARG A 4 -17.33 -6.13 4.39
CA ARG A 4 -16.10 -6.78 4.89
C ARG A 4 -15.05 -7.00 3.79
N ALA A 5 -15.40 -6.78 2.52
CA ALA A 5 -14.49 -6.95 1.39
C ALA A 5 -13.28 -6.01 1.43
N THR A 6 -13.36 -4.86 2.12
CA THR A 6 -12.28 -3.85 2.10
C THR A 6 -11.04 -4.26 2.93
N ILE A 7 -11.16 -5.19 3.87
CA ILE A 7 -10.07 -5.56 4.80
C ILE A 7 -9.59 -7.02 4.65
N GLY A 8 -10.06 -7.74 3.63
CA GLY A 8 -9.79 -9.17 3.48
C GLY A 8 -8.30 -9.51 3.36
N PHE A 9 -7.53 -8.67 2.68
CA PHE A 9 -6.08 -8.87 2.50
C PHE A 9 -5.24 -8.33 3.65
N THR A 10 -5.75 -7.33 4.39
CA THR A 10 -4.95 -6.62 5.40
C THR A 10 -5.11 -7.20 6.81
N SER A 11 -6.27 -7.78 7.12
CA SER A 11 -6.61 -8.21 8.49
C SER A 11 -5.68 -9.28 9.03
N LEU A 12 -5.18 -10.17 8.17
CA LEU A 12 -4.24 -11.22 8.55
C LEU A 12 -2.99 -10.66 9.23
N PHE A 13 -2.43 -9.57 8.69
CA PHE A 13 -1.18 -8.99 9.19
C PHE A 13 -1.38 -8.25 10.52
N ASN A 14 -2.57 -7.69 10.77
CA ASN A 14 -2.91 -7.15 12.09
C ASN A 14 -2.95 -8.25 13.15
N SER A 15 -3.52 -9.42 12.83
CA SER A 15 -3.62 -10.53 13.78
C SER A 15 -2.30 -11.27 13.97
N ALA A 16 -1.51 -11.42 12.91
CA ALA A 16 -0.21 -12.11 12.97
C ALA A 16 0.91 -11.21 13.52
N GLY A 17 0.74 -9.89 13.51
CA GLY A 17 1.75 -8.93 13.96
C GLY A 17 2.92 -8.72 12.99
N ASN A 18 2.88 -9.33 11.81
CA ASN A 18 3.86 -9.11 10.76
C ASN A 18 3.79 -7.66 10.24
N PRO A 19 4.94 -7.01 9.99
CA PRO A 19 4.94 -5.69 9.39
C PRO A 19 4.42 -5.76 7.95
N ALA A 20 3.63 -4.76 7.57
CA ALA A 20 3.09 -4.62 6.22
C ALA A 20 3.00 -3.14 5.81
N VAL A 21 3.23 -2.85 4.53
CA VAL A 21 3.14 -1.52 3.94
C VAL A 21 2.30 -1.55 2.67
N SER A 22 1.66 -0.44 2.32
CA SER A 22 0.89 -0.30 1.08
C SER A 22 1.35 0.92 0.30
N VAL A 23 1.62 0.75 -1.00
CA VAL A 23 2.07 1.83 -1.90
C VAL A 23 1.22 1.88 -3.17
N PRO A 24 0.97 3.08 -3.74
CA PRO A 24 0.13 3.24 -4.92
C PRO A 24 0.92 2.99 -6.21
N LEU A 25 0.95 1.73 -6.66
CA LEU A 25 1.66 1.32 -7.88
C LEU A 25 0.77 1.27 -9.13
N ALA A 26 -0.53 1.51 -9.00
CA ALA A 26 -1.43 1.52 -10.15
C ALA A 26 -2.59 2.49 -9.98
N TRP A 27 -3.26 2.79 -11.09
CA TRP A 27 -4.46 3.61 -11.13
C TRP A 27 -5.53 2.90 -11.94
N SER A 28 -6.78 3.01 -11.49
CA SER A 28 -7.94 2.57 -12.25
C SER A 28 -8.11 3.41 -13.51
N ARG A 29 -8.97 2.96 -14.43
CA ARG A 29 -9.39 3.75 -15.60
C ARG A 29 -10.07 5.07 -15.23
N SER A 30 -10.69 5.14 -14.04
CA SER A 30 -11.30 6.34 -13.49
C SER A 30 -10.32 7.24 -12.71
N GLY A 31 -9.02 6.93 -12.73
CA GLY A 31 -7.99 7.73 -12.07
C GLY A 31 -7.90 7.53 -10.56
N LEU A 32 -8.55 6.51 -9.99
CA LEU A 32 -8.44 6.20 -8.57
C LEU A 32 -7.16 5.39 -8.29
N PRO A 33 -6.43 5.67 -7.20
CA PRO A 33 -5.22 4.91 -6.85
C PRO A 33 -5.57 3.48 -6.45
N ILE A 34 -4.75 2.53 -6.87
CA ILE A 34 -4.80 1.12 -6.48
C ILE A 34 -3.55 0.82 -5.65
N GLY A 35 -3.77 0.51 -4.36
CA GLY A 35 -2.71 0.16 -3.44
C GLY A 35 -2.25 -1.29 -3.62
N VAL A 36 -0.95 -1.52 -3.55
CA VAL A 36 -0.34 -2.85 -3.49
C VAL A 36 0.27 -3.04 -2.11
N GLN A 37 -0.17 -4.10 -1.41
CA GLN A 37 0.31 -4.42 -0.07
C GLN A 37 1.48 -5.41 -0.11
N PHE A 38 2.54 -5.09 0.62
CA PHE A 38 3.68 -5.95 0.88
C PHE A 38 3.77 -6.26 2.37
N ALA A 39 4.17 -7.47 2.72
CA ALA A 39 4.40 -7.87 4.10
C ALA A 39 5.74 -8.58 4.22
N ALA A 40 6.37 -8.45 5.39
CA ALA A 40 7.65 -9.10 5.69
C ALA A 40 7.54 -10.01 6.92
N ARG A 41 8.67 -10.64 7.25
CA ARG A 41 8.81 -11.42 8.48
C ARG A 41 8.64 -10.49 9.69
N PHE A 42 8.24 -11.07 10.82
CA PHE A 42 8.14 -10.33 12.08
C PHE A 42 9.49 -9.65 12.41
N GLY A 43 9.46 -8.35 12.69
CA GLY A 43 10.66 -7.54 13.00
C GLY A 43 11.57 -7.21 11.81
N ASP A 44 11.12 -7.41 10.57
CA ASP A 44 11.89 -7.12 9.34
C ASP A 44 11.34 -5.91 8.56
N GLU A 45 11.01 -4.83 9.27
CA GLU A 45 10.56 -3.56 8.70
C GLU A 45 11.61 -2.95 7.76
N ALA A 46 12.90 -3.17 8.05
CA ALA A 46 14.00 -2.67 7.24
C ALA A 46 13.93 -3.15 5.78
N THR A 47 13.51 -4.40 5.56
CA THR A 47 13.30 -4.93 4.20
C THR A 47 12.17 -4.20 3.49
N LEU A 48 11.07 -3.89 4.18
CA LEU A 48 9.95 -3.14 3.60
C LEU A 48 10.34 -1.71 3.26
N PHE A 49 11.14 -1.03 4.09
CA PHE A 49 11.65 0.31 3.77
C PHE A 49 12.59 0.30 2.56
N ARG A 50 13.49 -0.69 2.46
CA ARG A 50 14.39 -0.83 1.29
C ARG A 50 13.59 -1.10 0.01
N LEU A 51 12.58 -1.97 0.08
CA LEU A 51 11.67 -2.22 -1.03
C LEU A 51 10.92 -0.94 -1.42
N GLY A 52 10.40 -0.20 -0.44
CA GLY A 52 9.74 1.08 -0.65
C GLY A 52 10.63 2.06 -1.43
N ALA A 53 11.86 2.27 -0.99
CA ALA A 53 12.80 3.16 -1.67
C ALA A 53 13.09 2.74 -3.13
N GLN A 54 13.20 1.44 -3.40
CA GLN A 54 13.38 0.94 -4.76
C GLN A 54 12.14 1.21 -5.64
N LEU A 55 10.95 0.97 -5.09
CA LEU A 55 9.69 1.21 -5.79
C LEU A 55 9.44 2.70 -6.05
N GLU A 56 9.78 3.55 -5.08
CA GLU A 56 9.71 5.01 -5.21
C GLU A 56 10.60 5.53 -6.34
N GLY A 57 11.81 4.97 -6.49
CA GLY A 57 12.72 5.30 -7.60
C GLY A 57 12.29 4.73 -8.94
N ALA A 58 11.81 3.48 -8.97
CA ALA A 58 11.42 2.80 -10.20
C ALA A 58 10.09 3.28 -10.77
N GLN A 59 9.13 3.64 -9.92
CA GLN A 59 7.80 4.08 -10.34
C GLN A 59 7.27 5.21 -9.43
N PRO A 60 7.79 6.44 -9.57
CA PRO A 60 7.42 7.55 -8.69
C PRO A 60 5.93 7.90 -8.75
N TRP A 61 5.28 8.02 -7.59
CA TRP A 61 3.86 8.42 -7.48
C TRP A 61 3.63 9.82 -6.92
N PHE A 62 4.69 10.50 -6.45
CA PHE A 62 4.61 11.75 -5.69
C PHE A 62 3.97 12.94 -6.45
N ALA A 63 4.00 12.91 -7.78
CA ALA A 63 3.40 13.93 -8.63
C ALA A 63 1.87 13.76 -8.78
N ARG A 64 1.31 12.59 -8.44
CA ARG A 64 -0.13 12.32 -8.56
C ARG A 64 -0.84 12.77 -7.30
N ARG A 65 -1.39 13.97 -7.34
CA ARG A 65 -2.17 14.57 -6.25
C ARG A 65 -3.65 14.58 -6.59
N PRO A 66 -4.55 14.35 -5.62
CA PRO A 66 -5.96 14.57 -5.85
C PRO A 66 -6.21 16.05 -6.18
N PRO A 67 -7.26 16.37 -6.95
CA PRO A 67 -7.70 17.76 -7.11
C PRO A 67 -8.02 18.36 -5.74
N ALA A 68 -7.78 19.67 -5.60
CA ALA A 68 -8.13 20.38 -4.37
C ALA A 68 -9.62 20.19 -4.08
N ALA A 69 -9.96 19.84 -2.83
CA ALA A 69 -11.35 19.77 -2.42
C ALA A 69 -11.98 21.16 -2.60
N SER A 70 -13.11 21.21 -3.31
CA SER A 70 -13.93 22.42 -3.46
C SER A 70 -14.79 22.65 -2.24
#